data_AF-A0A2N3A9G6-F1
#
_entry.id   AF-A0A2N3A9G6-F1
#
_cell.length_a   1.000
_cell.length_b   1.000
_cell.length_c   1.000
_cell.angle_alpha   90.00
_cell.angle_beta   90.00
_cell.angle_gamma   90.00
#
_symmetry.space_group_name_H-M   'P 1'
#
loop_
_entity.id
_entity.type
_entity.pdbx_description
1 polymer ?
#
loop_
_entity_poly.entity_id
_entity_poly.type
_entity_poly.pdbx_seq_one_letter_code
_entity_poly.pdbx_strand_id
1 'polypeptide(L)'
;MEELKHYIFVAGYDFKRDGVNYALFCKSRMRKIYAIESKKENLIFFICDFASGKITKHTVEFQNGRPFIKESAYKQFDAISLSKNYNIYSGSPYRFYKGKTNTMSIIDIYELIAKIGAENPKTLLELSFFSHGYQKGPILANSYDERIYIDPITGIEYQYLENERNKDDIDPRITLDINYLKAYIPDAYSNLGNSFSDLGIMWTWGCSYNGDLNNLFSKMFNNTKYKEFGIADDTVFIFKPYSFNEKQIQMLNSTLFKDSITESGLQKFERNKEAKLIFKDFKNYCCALSRGTFAYSWANIFNIIAYGALVGTDSGYTKIAGENYMQINPLLSKTVKFYKNYLGFSTDKEGGMYAEYKNKLDCEP
;
A
#
# COMPACT_ATOMS: atom_id res chain seq x y z
N MET A 1 -31.92 6.64 -14.52
CA MET A 1 -31.67 6.72 -13.07
C MET A 1 -30.36 7.46 -12.89
N GLU A 2 -30.29 8.43 -11.99
CA GLU A 2 -28.99 9.03 -11.63
C GLU A 2 -28.10 7.94 -11.05
N GLU A 3 -26.90 7.79 -11.60
CA GLU A 3 -25.97 6.74 -11.21
C GLU A 3 -25.36 7.07 -9.84
N LEU A 4 -25.62 6.22 -8.84
CA LEU A 4 -25.07 6.38 -7.50
C LEU A 4 -23.59 5.97 -7.50
N LYS A 5 -22.70 6.84 -7.02
CA LYS A 5 -21.26 6.56 -6.95
C LYS A 5 -20.76 6.55 -5.52
N HIS A 6 -19.98 5.52 -5.18
CA HIS A 6 -19.37 5.37 -3.86
C HIS A 6 -17.85 5.59 -3.90
N TYR A 7 -17.34 6.15 -2.81
CA TYR A 7 -15.92 6.38 -2.56
C TYR A 7 -15.61 6.07 -1.10
N ILE A 8 -14.48 5.41 -0.83
CA ILE A 8 -13.99 5.14 0.53
C ILE A 8 -12.58 5.70 0.67
N PHE A 9 -12.38 6.61 1.62
CA PHE A 9 -11.08 7.18 1.95
C PHE A 9 -10.70 6.85 3.38
N VAL A 10 -9.58 6.15 3.52
CA VAL A 10 -9.06 5.67 4.81
C VAL A 10 -7.92 6.57 5.24
N ALA A 11 -8.06 7.22 6.39
CA ALA A 11 -7.01 7.98 7.04
C ALA A 11 -6.38 7.13 8.14
N GLY A 12 -5.12 6.75 7.94
CA GLY A 12 -4.33 6.06 8.97
C GLY A 12 -3.96 6.98 10.15
N TYR A 13 -3.26 6.42 11.13
CA TYR A 13 -2.75 7.13 12.29
C TYR A 13 -1.28 7.53 12.08
N ASP A 14 -0.93 8.76 12.45
CA ASP A 14 0.46 9.22 12.45
C ASP A 14 1.24 8.72 13.69
N PHE A 15 1.55 7.43 13.70
CA PHE A 15 2.31 6.82 14.78
C PHE A 15 3.75 7.34 14.86
N LYS A 16 4.31 7.94 13.79
CA LYS A 16 5.68 8.47 13.78
C LYS A 16 5.82 9.85 14.42
N ARG A 17 4.72 10.55 14.67
CA ARG A 17 4.69 11.93 15.21
C ARG A 17 5.31 12.96 14.26
N ASP A 18 5.13 12.75 12.96
CA ASP A 18 5.55 13.71 11.95
C ASP A 18 4.59 14.93 11.89
N GLY A 19 3.50 14.90 12.66
CA GLY A 19 2.48 15.96 12.72
C GLY A 19 1.48 15.86 11.58
N VAL A 20 1.32 14.67 11.00
CA VAL A 20 0.52 14.45 9.79
C VAL A 20 -0.92 14.11 10.17
N ASN A 21 -1.88 14.81 9.57
CA ASN A 21 -3.29 14.49 9.70
C ASN A 21 -3.83 13.92 8.38
N TYR A 22 -3.86 12.60 8.27
CA TYR A 22 -4.30 11.90 7.05
C TYR A 22 -5.76 12.19 6.68
N ALA A 23 -6.62 12.55 7.64
CA ALA A 23 -8.01 12.93 7.35
C ALA A 23 -8.10 14.22 6.52
N LEU A 24 -7.09 15.11 6.58
CA LEU A 24 -7.03 16.27 5.69
C LEU A 24 -6.79 15.87 4.23
N PHE A 25 -6.05 14.80 3.96
CA PHE A 25 -5.85 14.27 2.60
C PHE A 25 -7.13 13.63 2.08
N CYS A 26 -7.84 12.84 2.90
CA CYS A 26 -9.18 12.32 2.55
C CYS A 26 -10.15 13.44 2.16
N LYS A 27 -10.21 14.50 2.97
CA LYS A 27 -11.05 15.68 2.67
C LYS A 27 -10.61 16.41 1.41
N SER A 28 -9.30 16.55 1.18
CA SER A 28 -8.76 17.18 -0.03
C SER A 28 -9.14 16.37 -1.29
N ARG A 29 -9.03 15.03 -1.21
CA ARG A 29 -9.42 14.11 -2.28
C ARG A 29 -10.91 14.18 -2.59
N MET A 30 -11.76 14.16 -1.56
CA MET A 30 -13.21 14.34 -1.69
C MET A 30 -13.55 15.65 -2.41
N ARG A 31 -12.93 16.77 -2.00
CA ARG A 31 -13.13 18.09 -2.64
C ARG A 31 -12.74 18.09 -4.10
N LYS A 32 -11.58 17.52 -4.43
CA LYS A 32 -11.12 17.40 -5.81
C LYS A 32 -12.14 16.65 -6.67
N ILE A 33 -12.66 15.52 -6.19
CA ILE A 33 -13.58 14.66 -6.95
C ILE A 33 -14.89 15.37 -7.26
N TYR A 34 -15.60 15.93 -6.27
CA TYR A 34 -16.87 16.58 -6.57
C TYR A 34 -16.71 17.90 -7.36
N ALA A 35 -15.54 18.54 -7.29
CA ALA A 35 -15.25 19.75 -8.06
C ALA A 35 -15.12 19.46 -9.56
N ILE A 36 -14.59 18.29 -9.92
CA ILE A 36 -14.42 17.86 -11.32
C ILE A 36 -15.59 16.99 -11.83
N GLU A 37 -16.49 16.55 -10.95
CA GLU A 37 -17.68 15.79 -11.35
C GLU A 37 -18.60 16.68 -12.20
N SER A 38 -18.63 16.37 -13.49
CA SER A 38 -19.31 17.17 -14.52
C SER A 38 -20.78 16.78 -14.67
N LYS A 39 -21.13 15.52 -14.39
CA LYS A 39 -22.50 15.00 -14.53
C LYS A 39 -23.38 15.34 -13.34
N LYS A 40 -22.78 15.80 -12.23
CA LYS A 40 -23.50 16.21 -11.00
C LYS A 40 -24.36 15.08 -10.42
N GLU A 41 -23.87 13.85 -10.53
CA GLU A 41 -24.50 12.64 -9.99
C GLU A 41 -24.43 12.59 -8.46
N ASN A 42 -25.25 11.74 -7.84
CA ASN A 42 -25.26 11.55 -6.39
C ASN A 42 -23.98 10.83 -5.96
N LEU A 43 -23.19 11.48 -5.09
CA LEU A 43 -21.94 10.92 -4.59
C LEU A 43 -22.07 10.59 -3.11
N ILE A 44 -21.60 9.40 -2.73
CA ILE A 44 -21.45 9.00 -1.34
C ILE A 44 -19.97 8.77 -1.07
N PHE A 45 -19.44 9.50 -0.09
CA PHE A 45 -18.09 9.32 0.42
C PHE A 45 -18.15 8.75 1.83
N PHE A 46 -17.31 7.77 2.11
CA PHE A 46 -16.99 7.35 3.47
C PHE A 46 -15.57 7.78 3.80
N ILE A 47 -15.40 8.50 4.92
CA ILE A 47 -14.09 8.80 5.48
C ILE A 47 -13.92 7.94 6.74
N CYS A 48 -12.97 7.01 6.70
CA CYS A 48 -12.62 6.13 7.79
C CYS A 48 -11.37 6.68 8.49
N ASP A 49 -11.54 7.38 9.60
CA ASP A 49 -10.47 8.04 10.34
C ASP A 49 -10.06 7.23 11.57
N PHE A 50 -8.89 6.58 11.49
CA PHE A 50 -8.34 5.74 12.55
C PHE A 50 -7.98 6.56 13.80
N ALA A 51 -7.59 7.83 13.65
CA ALA A 51 -7.23 8.66 14.80
C ALA A 51 -8.44 8.97 15.67
N SER A 52 -9.55 9.38 15.05
CA SER A 52 -10.79 9.68 15.79
C SER A 52 -11.65 8.44 16.07
N GLY A 53 -11.36 7.30 15.43
CA GLY A 53 -12.16 6.08 15.54
C GLY A 53 -13.52 6.25 14.87
N LYS A 54 -13.63 7.00 13.77
CA LYS A 54 -14.92 7.33 13.14
C LYS A 54 -14.96 6.92 11.68
N ILE A 55 -16.07 6.32 11.28
CA ILE A 55 -16.48 6.28 9.88
C ILE A 55 -17.59 7.30 9.71
N THR A 56 -17.33 8.29 8.87
CA THR A 56 -18.27 9.36 8.54
C THR A 56 -18.76 9.19 7.11
N LYS A 57 -20.08 9.27 6.90
CA LYS A 57 -20.71 9.28 5.59
C LYS A 57 -20.99 10.72 5.17
N HIS A 58 -20.52 11.09 3.98
CA HIS A 58 -20.84 12.35 3.32
C HIS A 58 -21.67 12.06 2.07
N THR A 59 -22.88 12.59 2.03
CA THR A 59 -23.70 12.60 0.81
C THR A 59 -23.51 13.95 0.13
N VAL A 60 -23.14 13.93 -1.15
CA VAL A 60 -23.04 15.13 -1.98
C VAL A 60 -24.19 15.15 -2.97
N GLU A 61 -25.02 16.17 -2.83
CA GLU A 61 -26.09 16.52 -3.75
C GLU A 61 -25.70 17.80 -4.49
N PHE A 62 -26.22 18.02 -5.69
CA PHE A 62 -25.94 19.24 -6.44
C PHE A 62 -27.18 20.13 -6.55
N GLN A 63 -27.14 21.28 -5.90
CA GLN A 63 -28.22 22.29 -5.94
C GLN A 63 -27.75 23.48 -6.77
N ASN A 64 -28.46 23.79 -7.87
CA ASN A 64 -28.08 24.84 -8.82
C ASN A 64 -26.62 24.71 -9.31
N GLY A 65 -26.19 23.46 -9.56
CA GLY A 65 -24.83 23.13 -10.01
C GLY A 65 -23.74 23.23 -8.95
N ARG A 66 -24.08 23.60 -7.70
CA ARG A 66 -23.15 23.68 -6.57
C ARG A 66 -23.29 22.47 -5.65
N PRO A 67 -22.18 21.91 -5.15
CA PRO A 67 -22.22 20.79 -4.23
C PRO A 67 -22.77 21.23 -2.86
N PHE A 68 -23.77 20.52 -2.37
CA PHE A 68 -24.27 20.56 -1.01
C PHE A 68 -23.89 19.25 -0.31
N ILE A 69 -23.17 19.34 0.80
CA ILE A 69 -22.58 18.19 1.48
C ILE A 69 -23.31 17.97 2.81
N LYS A 70 -23.96 16.82 2.95
CA LYS A 70 -24.55 16.37 4.21
C LYS A 70 -23.63 15.35 4.87
N GLU A 71 -23.14 15.67 6.06
CA GLU A 71 -22.32 14.80 6.89
C GLU A 71 -23.18 14.04 7.91
N SER A 72 -22.88 12.75 8.12
CA SER A 72 -23.54 11.92 9.12
C SER A 72 -22.58 10.85 9.68
N ALA A 73 -22.73 10.51 10.96
CA ALA A 73 -21.97 9.40 11.55
C ALA A 73 -22.46 8.07 10.95
N TYR A 74 -21.51 7.20 10.56
CA TYR A 74 -21.82 5.87 10.05
C TYR A 74 -21.52 4.77 11.08
N LYS A 75 -20.31 4.79 11.66
CA LYS A 75 -19.87 3.86 12.73
C LYS A 75 -18.86 4.57 13.64
N GLN A 76 -18.86 4.23 14.92
CA GLN A 76 -17.98 4.81 15.94
C GLN A 76 -17.22 3.69 16.66
N PHE A 77 -15.94 3.94 16.89
CA PHE A 77 -14.97 3.10 17.58
C PHE A 77 -14.25 3.93 18.65
N ASP A 78 -13.39 3.29 19.42
CA ASP A 78 -12.48 3.98 20.33
C ASP A 78 -11.43 4.76 19.54
N ALA A 79 -11.21 6.01 19.95
CA ALA A 79 -10.17 6.86 19.37
C ALA A 79 -8.76 6.34 19.74
N ILE A 80 -7.84 6.46 18.78
CA ILE A 80 -6.45 6.05 18.97
C ILE A 80 -5.62 7.24 19.49
N SER A 81 -4.83 6.98 20.52
CA SER A 81 -3.84 7.94 21.03
C SER A 81 -2.56 7.23 21.47
N LEU A 82 -1.41 7.88 21.28
CA LEU A 82 -0.11 7.35 21.70
C LEU A 82 -0.08 6.89 23.16
N SER A 83 -0.59 7.72 24.08
CA SER A 83 -0.56 7.43 25.52
C SER A 83 -1.41 6.25 25.95
N LYS A 84 -2.44 5.88 25.16
CA LYS A 84 -3.37 4.79 25.52
C LYS A 84 -3.18 3.52 24.69
N ASN A 85 -2.59 3.66 23.51
CA ASN A 85 -2.62 2.62 22.48
C ASN A 85 -1.24 2.16 22.03
N TYR A 86 -0.14 2.76 22.50
CA TYR A 86 1.19 2.42 22.00
C TYR A 86 2.20 2.13 23.10
N ASN A 87 3.02 1.11 22.83
CA ASN A 87 4.26 0.87 23.55
C ASN A 87 5.28 1.96 23.18
N ILE A 88 5.66 2.77 24.16
CA ILE A 88 6.70 3.79 24.03
C ILE A 88 8.04 3.18 24.47
N TYR A 89 8.73 2.52 23.55
CA TYR A 89 10.11 2.08 23.77
C TYR A 89 11.09 3.09 23.18
N SER A 90 12.24 3.30 23.82
CA SER A 90 13.30 4.12 23.25
C SER A 90 13.91 3.41 22.03
N GLY A 91 13.98 4.10 20.89
CA GLY A 91 14.70 3.64 19.69
C GLY A 91 13.96 2.70 18.72
N SER A 92 12.68 2.39 18.93
CA SER A 92 11.85 1.60 18.00
C SER A 92 10.58 2.37 17.60
N PRO A 93 10.05 2.25 16.36
CA PRO A 93 8.78 2.86 16.01
C PRO A 93 7.68 2.39 16.98
N TYR A 94 6.86 3.34 17.44
CA TYR A 94 5.78 3.09 18.38
C TYR A 94 4.87 1.99 17.86
N ARG A 95 4.70 0.93 18.65
CA ARG A 95 3.89 -0.23 18.26
C ARG A 95 2.56 -0.24 18.97
N PHE A 96 1.49 -0.49 18.23
CA PHE A 96 0.13 -0.56 18.76
C PHE A 96 -0.04 -1.72 19.77
N TYR A 97 -0.76 -1.49 20.87
CA TYR A 97 -1.07 -2.47 21.92
C TYR A 97 -2.02 -3.56 21.43
N LYS A 98 -1.86 -4.78 21.95
CA LYS A 98 -2.80 -5.89 21.77
C LYS A 98 -4.08 -5.72 22.59
N GLY A 99 -5.12 -6.51 22.29
CA GLY A 99 -6.34 -6.63 23.08
C GLY A 99 -7.27 -5.41 23.06
N LYS A 100 -7.14 -4.52 22.07
CA LYS A 100 -8.05 -3.36 21.92
C LYS A 100 -9.24 -3.75 21.05
N THR A 101 -10.30 -4.24 21.68
CA THR A 101 -11.42 -4.90 21.01
C THR A 101 -12.41 -3.96 20.30
N ASN A 102 -12.45 -2.67 20.64
CA ASN A 102 -13.34 -1.68 20.00
C ASN A 102 -12.57 -0.62 19.18
N THR A 103 -11.39 -0.97 18.66
CA THR A 103 -10.64 -0.10 17.72
C THR A 103 -10.96 -0.50 16.29
N MET A 104 -11.10 0.48 15.40
CA MET A 104 -11.28 0.22 13.96
C MET A 104 -10.10 -0.59 13.42
N SER A 105 -10.39 -1.57 12.57
CA SER A 105 -9.41 -2.42 11.90
C SER A 105 -9.58 -2.35 10.37
N ILE A 106 -8.62 -2.89 9.63
CA ILE A 106 -8.77 -3.11 8.18
C ILE A 106 -10.01 -3.98 7.85
N ILE A 107 -10.40 -4.89 8.74
CA ILE A 107 -11.57 -5.76 8.52
C ILE A 107 -12.85 -4.92 8.46
N ASP A 108 -12.99 -3.88 9.29
CA ASP A 108 -14.13 -2.97 9.24
C ASP A 108 -14.22 -2.23 7.89
N ILE A 109 -13.08 -1.93 7.26
CA ILE A 109 -13.03 -1.33 5.93
C ILE A 109 -13.51 -2.33 4.88
N TYR A 110 -13.09 -3.59 4.98
CA TYR A 110 -13.54 -4.65 4.08
C TYR A 110 -15.03 -4.96 4.23
N GLU A 111 -15.56 -4.95 5.46
CA GLU A 111 -17.00 -5.07 5.71
C GLU A 111 -17.77 -3.91 5.08
N LEU A 112 -17.27 -2.68 5.17
CA LEU A 112 -17.88 -1.52 4.50
C LEU A 112 -17.91 -1.71 2.98
N ILE A 113 -16.81 -2.18 2.38
CA ILE A 113 -16.74 -2.46 0.93
C ILE A 113 -17.71 -3.58 0.55
N ALA A 114 -17.72 -4.68 1.29
CA ALA A 114 -18.63 -5.79 1.07
C ALA A 114 -20.09 -5.36 1.19
N LYS A 115 -20.43 -4.49 2.15
CA LYS A 115 -21.78 -3.96 2.28
C LYS A 115 -22.19 -3.14 1.06
N ILE A 116 -21.30 -2.30 0.51
CA ILE A 116 -21.55 -1.60 -0.76
C ILE A 116 -21.80 -2.62 -1.87
N GLY A 117 -20.98 -3.68 -1.98
CA GLY A 117 -21.18 -4.71 -3.00
C GLY A 117 -22.48 -5.50 -2.87
N ALA A 118 -22.99 -5.67 -1.65
CA ALA A 118 -24.27 -6.34 -1.40
C ALA A 118 -25.46 -5.43 -1.73
N GLU A 119 -25.42 -4.17 -1.29
CA GLU A 119 -26.56 -3.23 -1.37
C GLU A 119 -26.58 -2.43 -2.68
N ASN A 120 -25.40 -2.10 -3.21
CA ASN A 120 -25.19 -1.22 -4.35
C ASN A 120 -24.03 -1.76 -5.23
N PRO A 121 -24.19 -2.95 -5.83
CA PRO A 121 -23.12 -3.57 -6.61
C PRO A 121 -22.65 -2.64 -7.74
N LYS A 122 -21.35 -2.71 -8.04
CA LYS A 122 -20.67 -2.01 -9.14
C LYS A 122 -20.72 -0.48 -9.06
N THR A 123 -20.79 0.07 -7.84
CA THR A 123 -20.85 1.53 -7.62
C THR A 123 -19.60 2.13 -6.96
N LEU A 124 -18.69 1.32 -6.40
CA LEU A 124 -17.45 1.81 -5.79
C LEU A 124 -16.46 2.24 -6.88
N LEU A 125 -16.19 3.54 -6.95
CA LEU A 125 -15.25 4.14 -7.92
C LEU A 125 -13.83 4.24 -7.37
N GLU A 126 -13.67 4.52 -6.07
CA GLU A 126 -12.34 4.68 -5.48
C GLU A 126 -12.30 4.16 -4.05
N LEU A 127 -11.27 3.36 -3.77
CA LEU A 127 -10.79 3.06 -2.42
C LEU A 127 -9.39 3.67 -2.27
N SER A 128 -9.20 4.66 -1.38
CA SER A 128 -7.89 5.29 -1.16
C SER A 128 -7.44 5.16 0.28
N PHE A 129 -6.24 4.64 0.50
CA PHE A 129 -5.57 4.60 1.80
C PHE A 129 -4.53 5.71 1.89
N PHE A 130 -4.74 6.66 2.80
CA PHE A 130 -3.80 7.73 3.14
C PHE A 130 -3.14 7.40 4.47
N SER A 131 -1.88 6.95 4.42
CA SER A 131 -1.14 6.58 5.62
C SER A 131 0.37 6.60 5.38
N HIS A 132 1.14 6.23 6.40
CA HIS A 132 2.48 5.72 6.16
C HIS A 132 2.36 4.48 5.26
N GLY A 133 3.25 4.35 4.28
CA GLY A 133 3.23 3.23 3.35
C GLY A 133 4.33 2.22 3.64
N TYR A 134 4.01 0.94 3.44
CA TYR A 134 4.97 -0.15 3.34
C TYR A 134 4.66 -0.97 2.09
N GLN A 135 5.66 -1.69 1.56
CA GLN A 135 5.47 -2.52 0.36
C GLN A 135 4.29 -3.48 0.52
N LYS A 136 4.09 -4.06 1.72
CA LYS A 136 3.02 -5.01 2.03
C LYS A 136 1.67 -4.37 2.38
N GLY A 137 1.56 -3.03 2.38
CA GLY A 137 0.30 -2.33 2.57
C GLY A 137 0.42 -1.01 3.34
N PRO A 138 -0.69 -0.26 3.41
CA PRO A 138 -0.77 0.93 4.27
C PRO A 138 -0.58 0.54 5.73
N ILE A 139 0.12 1.37 6.49
CA ILE A 139 0.27 1.25 7.93
C ILE A 139 -0.79 2.14 8.59
N LEU A 140 -1.89 1.54 9.03
CA LEU A 140 -3.05 2.25 9.58
C LEU A 140 -2.85 2.59 11.06
N ALA A 141 -2.25 1.68 11.84
CA ALA A 141 -1.95 1.88 13.26
C ALA A 141 -0.56 1.34 13.68
N ASN A 142 0.24 0.78 12.76
CA ASN A 142 1.52 0.14 13.06
C ASN A 142 1.36 -1.01 14.08
N SER A 143 0.42 -1.90 13.74
CA SER A 143 0.20 -3.18 14.42
C SER A 143 0.93 -4.30 13.69
N TYR A 144 1.20 -5.38 14.41
CA TYR A 144 1.98 -6.51 13.91
C TYR A 144 1.24 -7.80 14.18
N ASP A 145 1.24 -8.67 13.17
CA ASP A 145 0.86 -10.05 13.36
C ASP A 145 2.05 -10.84 13.90
N GLU A 146 2.12 -10.97 15.23
CA GLU A 146 3.14 -11.79 15.90
C GLU A 146 2.91 -13.29 15.83
N ARG A 147 1.83 -13.74 15.17
CA ARG A 147 1.42 -15.15 15.15
C ARG A 147 1.12 -15.72 16.53
N ILE A 148 0.92 -14.86 17.53
CA ILE A 148 0.67 -15.19 18.93
C ILE A 148 -0.55 -14.43 19.46
N TYR A 149 -1.51 -15.17 19.99
CA TYR A 149 -2.67 -14.70 20.77
C TYR A 149 -2.44 -14.99 22.25
N ILE A 150 -2.79 -14.04 23.12
CA ILE A 150 -2.80 -14.28 24.57
C ILE A 150 -4.25 -14.12 25.01
N ASP A 151 -4.84 -15.19 25.53
CA ASP A 151 -6.20 -15.14 26.01
C ASP A 151 -6.32 -14.16 27.18
N PRO A 152 -7.19 -13.14 27.12
CA PRO A 152 -7.21 -12.06 28.10
C PRO A 152 -7.77 -12.50 29.46
N ILE A 153 -8.43 -13.67 29.55
CA ILE A 153 -9.02 -14.19 30.79
C ILE A 153 -8.04 -15.12 31.49
N THR A 154 -7.39 -16.01 30.73
CA THR A 154 -6.53 -17.08 31.26
C THR A 154 -5.04 -16.75 31.20
N GLY A 155 -4.64 -15.80 30.35
CA GLY A 155 -3.24 -15.46 30.10
C GLY A 155 -2.48 -16.52 29.30
N ILE A 156 -3.16 -17.56 28.80
CA ILE A 156 -2.53 -18.64 28.02
C ILE A 156 -2.18 -18.12 26.63
N GLU A 157 -0.97 -18.45 26.19
CA GLU A 157 -0.46 -18.14 24.86
C GLU A 157 -0.86 -19.22 23.85
N TYR A 158 -1.40 -18.79 22.71
CA TYR A 158 -1.77 -19.64 21.58
C TYR A 158 -1.07 -19.16 20.32
N GLN A 159 -0.57 -20.08 19.51
CA GLN A 159 0.01 -19.77 18.21
C GLN A 159 -1.06 -19.81 17.12
N TYR A 160 -1.18 -18.74 16.35
CA TYR A 160 -2.08 -18.67 15.20
C TYR A 160 -1.60 -19.61 14.08
N LEU A 161 -2.50 -20.45 13.56
CA LEU A 161 -2.23 -21.31 12.40
C LEU A 161 -1.88 -20.47 11.18
N GLU A 162 -0.98 -20.91 10.30
CA GLU A 162 -0.41 -20.14 9.18
C GLU A 162 -1.43 -19.27 8.39
N ASN A 163 -2.64 -19.78 8.16
CA ASN A 163 -3.70 -19.10 7.40
C ASN A 163 -4.71 -18.30 8.24
N GLU A 164 -4.54 -18.30 9.57
CA GLU A 164 -5.42 -17.62 10.51
C GLU A 164 -5.00 -16.16 10.70
N ARG A 165 -5.99 -15.28 10.66
CA ARG A 165 -5.83 -13.85 10.90
C ARG A 165 -5.74 -13.55 12.39
N ASN A 166 -4.69 -12.87 12.81
CA ASN A 166 -4.63 -12.31 14.15
C ASN A 166 -5.65 -11.17 14.29
N LYS A 167 -6.59 -11.30 15.23
CA LYS A 167 -7.69 -10.36 15.42
C LYS A 167 -7.25 -9.01 16.00
N ASP A 168 -6.11 -8.97 16.68
CA ASP A 168 -5.55 -7.75 17.28
C ASP A 168 -4.72 -6.92 16.29
N ASP A 169 -4.42 -7.46 15.10
CA ASP A 169 -3.65 -6.75 14.10
C ASP A 169 -4.59 -5.95 13.19
N ILE A 170 -4.48 -4.64 13.31
CA ILE A 170 -5.30 -3.61 12.66
C ILE A 170 -4.89 -3.37 11.21
N ASP A 171 -3.61 -3.51 10.91
CA ASP A 171 -3.02 -3.26 9.60
C ASP A 171 -3.30 -4.41 8.61
N PRO A 172 -3.42 -4.13 7.30
CA PRO A 172 -3.70 -5.14 6.29
C PRO A 172 -2.69 -6.29 6.23
N ARG A 173 -3.22 -7.50 6.05
CA ARG A 173 -2.51 -8.74 5.74
C ARG A 173 -3.30 -9.47 4.66
N ILE A 174 -3.34 -8.91 3.45
CA ILE A 174 -4.34 -9.24 2.42
C ILE A 174 -4.66 -10.74 2.28
N THR A 175 -3.67 -11.63 2.24
CA THR A 175 -3.90 -13.08 2.19
C THR A 175 -4.68 -13.60 3.40
N LEU A 176 -4.23 -13.25 4.62
CA LEU A 176 -4.90 -13.64 5.87
C LEU A 176 -6.26 -12.98 6.00
N ASP A 177 -6.37 -11.72 5.58
CA ASP A 177 -7.62 -10.98 5.59
C ASP A 177 -8.67 -11.65 4.71
N ILE A 178 -8.32 -12.01 3.47
CA ILE A 178 -9.23 -12.69 2.54
C ILE A 178 -9.65 -14.06 3.08
N ASN A 179 -8.72 -14.81 3.66
CA ASN A 179 -9.03 -16.09 4.31
C ASN A 179 -10.02 -15.90 5.46
N TYR A 180 -9.79 -14.89 6.30
CA TYR A 180 -10.70 -14.54 7.39
C TYR A 180 -12.10 -14.20 6.88
N LEU A 181 -12.20 -13.33 5.87
CA LEU A 181 -13.49 -12.93 5.30
C LEU A 181 -14.25 -14.14 4.74
N LYS A 182 -13.57 -15.04 4.01
CA LYS A 182 -14.18 -16.27 3.47
C LYS A 182 -14.66 -17.22 4.56
N ALA A 183 -13.92 -17.32 5.66
CA ALA A 183 -14.20 -18.29 6.72
C ALA A 183 -15.28 -17.79 7.71
N TYR A 184 -15.36 -16.48 7.96
CA TYR A 184 -16.11 -15.94 9.10
C TYR A 184 -17.16 -14.89 8.75
N ILE A 185 -17.14 -14.29 7.55
CA ILE A 185 -18.13 -13.28 7.15
C ILE A 185 -18.87 -13.76 5.89
N PRO A 186 -20.12 -14.25 6.02
CA PRO A 186 -20.90 -14.76 4.90
C PRO A 186 -20.94 -13.79 3.72
N ASP A 187 -20.67 -14.30 2.53
CA ASP A 187 -20.68 -13.58 1.25
C ASP A 187 -19.77 -12.33 1.17
N ALA A 188 -18.95 -12.04 2.19
CA ALA A 188 -18.14 -10.83 2.20
C ALA A 188 -17.14 -10.82 1.04
N TYR A 189 -16.49 -11.96 0.77
CA TYR A 189 -15.52 -12.07 -0.31
C TYR A 189 -16.14 -11.85 -1.69
N SER A 190 -17.29 -12.44 -1.98
CA SER A 190 -18.00 -12.23 -3.25
C SER A 190 -18.50 -10.79 -3.38
N ASN A 191 -19.05 -10.24 -2.29
CA ASN A 191 -19.53 -8.87 -2.27
C ASN A 191 -18.39 -7.83 -2.41
N LEU A 192 -17.20 -8.10 -1.87
CA LEU A 192 -16.02 -7.26 -2.08
C LEU A 192 -15.71 -7.07 -3.57
N GLY A 193 -15.63 -8.16 -4.34
CA GLY A 193 -15.43 -8.08 -5.79
C GLY A 193 -16.61 -7.45 -6.56
N ASN A 194 -17.83 -7.60 -6.03
CA ASN A 194 -19.03 -6.99 -6.62
C ASN A 194 -19.15 -5.49 -6.33
N SER A 195 -18.41 -4.94 -5.37
CA SER A 195 -18.51 -3.52 -5.01
C SER A 195 -17.99 -2.57 -6.08
N PHE A 196 -16.84 -2.88 -6.69
CA PHE A 196 -16.16 -2.01 -7.64
C PHE A 196 -16.90 -1.90 -8.96
N SER A 197 -17.07 -0.67 -9.44
CA SER A 197 -17.50 -0.41 -10.81
C SER A 197 -16.44 -0.86 -11.82
N ASP A 198 -16.79 -0.87 -13.11
CA ASP A 198 -15.83 -1.15 -14.19
C ASP A 198 -14.70 -0.11 -14.29
N LEU A 199 -14.89 1.09 -13.73
CA LEU A 199 -13.88 2.14 -13.60
C LEU A 199 -13.29 2.23 -12.19
N GLY A 200 -13.60 1.26 -11.33
CA GLY A 200 -13.17 1.21 -9.94
C GLY A 200 -11.66 1.11 -9.83
N ILE A 201 -11.09 1.95 -8.96
CA ILE A 201 -9.65 1.95 -8.68
C ILE A 201 -9.37 1.87 -7.18
N MET A 202 -8.18 1.39 -6.84
CA MET A 202 -7.65 1.44 -5.48
C MET A 202 -6.36 2.25 -5.45
N TRP A 203 -6.14 3.03 -4.39
CA TRP A 203 -4.89 3.71 -4.13
C TRP A 203 -4.33 3.33 -2.77
N THR A 204 -3.03 3.04 -2.73
CA THR A 204 -2.23 3.12 -1.51
C THR A 204 -1.28 4.29 -1.60
N TRP A 205 -1.67 5.40 -0.98
CA TRP A 205 -0.82 6.57 -0.83
C TRP A 205 0.19 6.33 0.28
N GLY A 206 1.47 6.51 -0.02
CA GLY A 206 2.55 6.30 0.94
C GLY A 206 3.83 5.84 0.26
N CYS A 207 4.80 5.42 1.07
CA CYS A 207 6.09 4.90 0.62
C CYS A 207 6.01 3.40 0.29
N SER A 208 6.96 2.92 -0.52
CA SER A 208 7.36 1.51 -0.57
C SER A 208 8.87 1.43 -0.38
N TYR A 209 9.36 2.07 0.68
CA TYR A 209 10.79 2.25 0.93
C TYR A 209 11.45 0.91 1.24
N ASN A 210 12.52 0.61 0.51
CA ASN A 210 13.38 -0.53 0.75
C ASN A 210 14.83 -0.02 0.68
N GLY A 211 15.45 0.15 1.85
CA GLY A 211 16.78 0.78 1.96
C GLY A 211 17.86 0.00 1.23
N ASP A 212 17.76 -1.32 1.18
CA ASP A 212 18.74 -2.17 0.50
C ASP A 212 18.57 -2.11 -1.02
N LEU A 213 17.34 -2.14 -1.52
CA LEU A 213 17.06 -1.91 -2.94
C LEU A 213 17.49 -0.50 -3.38
N ASN A 214 17.27 0.53 -2.56
CA ASN A 214 17.72 1.90 -2.84
C ASN A 214 19.24 2.00 -2.96
N ASN A 215 19.94 1.29 -2.07
CA ASN A 215 21.39 1.17 -2.14
C ASN A 215 21.86 0.46 -3.42
N LEU A 216 21.14 -0.57 -3.86
CA LEU A 216 21.42 -1.27 -5.11
C LEU A 216 21.13 -0.38 -6.33
N PHE A 217 19.98 0.33 -6.35
CA PHE A 217 19.66 1.32 -7.39
C PHE A 217 20.75 2.39 -7.50
N SER A 218 21.19 2.97 -6.38
CA SER A 218 22.25 3.97 -6.36
C SER A 218 23.54 3.44 -6.99
N LYS A 219 23.94 2.19 -6.69
CA LYS A 219 25.14 1.57 -7.29
C LYS A 219 24.93 1.25 -8.76
N MET A 220 23.75 0.76 -9.13
CA MET A 220 23.38 0.48 -10.53
C MET A 220 23.44 1.76 -11.36
N PHE A 221 22.80 2.84 -10.91
CA PHE A 221 22.75 4.11 -11.64
C PHE A 221 24.10 4.82 -11.77
N ASN A 222 25.04 4.52 -10.87
CA ASN A 222 26.42 5.01 -10.92
C ASN A 222 27.38 4.06 -11.67
N ASN A 223 26.90 2.90 -12.15
CA ASN A 223 27.70 2.00 -12.94
C ASN A 223 27.87 2.54 -14.37
N THR A 224 29.07 2.43 -14.94
CA THR A 224 29.37 2.93 -16.30
C THR A 224 28.56 2.25 -17.41
N LYS A 225 28.04 1.04 -17.16
CA LYS A 225 27.18 0.32 -18.10
C LYS A 225 25.71 0.72 -18.00
N TYR A 226 25.30 1.47 -16.97
CA TYR A 226 23.92 1.90 -16.84
C TYR A 226 23.57 2.99 -17.85
N LYS A 227 22.41 2.82 -18.48
CA LYS A 227 21.76 3.78 -19.38
C LYS A 227 20.29 3.85 -19.00
N GLU A 228 19.63 4.96 -19.32
CA GLU A 228 18.20 5.12 -19.04
C GLU A 228 17.32 4.20 -19.89
N PHE A 229 17.81 3.77 -21.07
CA PHE A 229 17.16 2.83 -21.97
C PHE A 229 18.18 1.92 -22.68
N GLY A 230 17.71 0.78 -23.22
CA GLY A 230 18.47 -0.06 -24.15
C GLY A 230 19.61 -0.88 -23.55
N ILE A 231 19.59 -1.16 -22.24
CA ILE A 231 20.50 -2.14 -21.63
C ILE A 231 20.04 -3.56 -22.00
N ALA A 232 20.95 -4.37 -22.56
CA ALA A 232 20.68 -5.76 -22.89
C ALA A 232 20.60 -6.64 -21.63
N ASP A 233 19.76 -7.66 -21.65
CA ASP A 233 19.46 -8.53 -20.50
C ASP A 233 20.68 -9.29 -19.98
N ASP A 234 21.62 -9.62 -20.86
CA ASP A 234 22.89 -10.28 -20.56
C ASP A 234 23.99 -9.30 -20.08
N THR A 235 23.69 -8.01 -19.99
CA THR A 235 24.66 -7.01 -19.50
C THR A 235 25.05 -7.31 -18.06
N VAL A 236 26.34 -7.57 -17.85
CA VAL A 236 26.92 -7.81 -16.52
C VAL A 236 27.38 -6.50 -15.89
N PHE A 237 26.74 -6.11 -14.79
CA PHE A 237 27.17 -5.04 -13.89
C PHE A 237 28.24 -5.56 -12.94
N ILE A 238 29.33 -4.82 -12.81
CA ILE A 238 30.46 -5.18 -11.96
C ILE A 238 30.59 -4.16 -10.84
N PHE A 239 30.65 -4.64 -9.60
CA PHE A 239 30.85 -3.84 -8.40
C PHE A 239 32.14 -4.25 -7.70
N LYS A 240 32.93 -3.25 -7.27
CA LYS A 240 34.22 -3.46 -6.60
C LYS A 240 34.05 -4.22 -5.27
N PRO A 241 35.10 -4.89 -4.76
CA PRO A 241 35.12 -5.40 -3.40
C PRO A 241 34.67 -4.35 -2.38
N TYR A 242 33.98 -4.79 -1.33
CA TYR A 242 33.42 -3.94 -0.27
C TYR A 242 32.35 -2.94 -0.72
N SER A 243 31.83 -3.04 -1.95
CA SER A 243 30.69 -2.21 -2.38
C SER A 243 29.44 -2.45 -1.53
N PHE A 244 29.27 -3.65 -0.98
CA PHE A 244 28.13 -4.03 -0.15
C PHE A 244 28.60 -4.43 1.26
N ASN A 245 27.83 -4.05 2.28
CA ASN A 245 28.06 -4.54 3.65
C ASN A 245 27.48 -5.95 3.84
N GLU A 246 27.78 -6.61 4.96
CA GLU A 246 27.38 -8.01 5.21
C GLU A 246 25.86 -8.20 5.23
N LYS A 247 25.13 -7.25 5.85
CA LYS A 247 23.66 -7.29 5.89
C LYS A 247 23.07 -7.20 4.48
N GLN A 248 23.60 -6.31 3.64
CA GLN A 248 23.18 -6.17 2.25
C GLN A 248 23.48 -7.42 1.45
N ILE A 249 24.68 -7.99 1.61
CA ILE A 249 25.07 -9.23 0.94
C ILE A 249 24.14 -10.37 1.34
N GLN A 250 23.86 -10.54 2.63
CA GLN A 250 22.96 -11.57 3.11
C GLN A 250 21.56 -11.46 2.49
N MET A 251 20.99 -10.24 2.48
CA MET A 251 19.66 -10.00 1.93
C MET A 251 19.61 -10.13 0.40
N LEU A 252 20.59 -9.60 -0.32
CA LEU A 252 20.68 -9.75 -1.77
C LEU A 252 20.87 -11.23 -2.12
N ASN A 253 21.74 -11.94 -1.41
CA ASN A 253 21.95 -13.38 -1.61
C ASN A 253 20.70 -14.21 -1.32
N SER A 254 19.90 -13.85 -0.31
CA SER A 254 18.66 -14.59 0.01
C SER A 254 17.54 -14.38 -1.01
N THR A 255 17.62 -13.31 -1.81
CA THR A 255 16.51 -12.91 -2.70
C THR A 255 16.84 -13.02 -4.18
N LEU A 256 18.11 -12.83 -4.57
CA LEU A 256 18.59 -12.97 -5.95
C LEU A 256 19.09 -14.38 -6.28
N PHE A 257 19.51 -15.17 -5.27
CA PHE A 257 20.19 -16.46 -5.50
C PHE A 257 19.39 -17.59 -4.88
N LYS A 258 18.94 -18.53 -5.72
CA LYS A 258 18.41 -19.81 -5.27
C LYS A 258 19.59 -20.79 -5.23
N ASP A 259 19.80 -21.48 -4.11
CA ASP A 259 20.82 -22.54 -3.99
C ASP A 259 22.27 -22.14 -4.36
N SER A 260 22.64 -20.87 -4.12
CA SER A 260 24.01 -20.31 -4.29
C SER A 260 24.42 -19.87 -5.69
N ILE A 261 23.51 -19.91 -6.67
CA ILE A 261 23.69 -19.33 -8.00
C ILE A 261 22.48 -18.46 -8.38
N THR A 262 22.65 -17.47 -9.25
CA THR A 262 21.49 -16.79 -9.89
C THR A 262 20.88 -17.70 -10.95
N GLU A 263 19.66 -17.38 -11.42
CA GLU A 263 19.06 -18.04 -12.61
C GLU A 263 19.99 -18.02 -13.82
N SER A 264 20.81 -16.96 -13.92
CA SER A 264 21.79 -16.76 -14.98
C SER A 264 23.18 -17.34 -14.67
N GLY A 265 23.34 -18.10 -13.57
CA GLY A 265 24.56 -18.85 -13.26
C GLY A 265 25.67 -18.08 -12.55
N LEU A 266 25.41 -16.88 -12.01
CA LEU A 266 26.40 -16.12 -11.24
C LEU A 266 26.51 -16.60 -9.79
N GLN A 267 27.70 -16.52 -9.21
CA GLN A 267 27.95 -16.86 -7.80
C GLN A 267 27.44 -15.77 -6.84
N LYS A 268 27.05 -16.19 -5.63
CA LYS A 268 26.66 -15.31 -4.51
C LYS A 268 27.67 -14.19 -4.28
N PHE A 269 27.17 -13.05 -3.80
CA PHE A 269 28.02 -11.94 -3.42
C PHE A 269 28.84 -12.29 -2.18
N GLU A 270 30.11 -11.90 -2.20
CA GLU A 270 31.03 -12.00 -1.07
C GLU A 270 31.68 -10.63 -0.83
N ARG A 271 31.84 -10.25 0.45
CA ARG A 271 32.22 -8.89 0.82
C ARG A 271 33.58 -8.46 0.26
N ASN A 272 34.53 -9.37 0.24
CA ASN A 272 35.91 -9.15 -0.17
C ASN A 272 36.15 -9.50 -1.66
N LYS A 273 35.11 -9.82 -2.43
CA LYS A 273 35.22 -10.14 -3.86
C LYS A 273 34.47 -9.14 -4.71
N GLU A 274 34.79 -9.13 -5.99
CA GLU A 274 33.99 -8.46 -7.00
C GLU A 274 32.61 -9.08 -7.07
N ALA A 275 31.56 -8.26 -7.00
CA ALA A 275 30.18 -8.71 -7.18
C ALA A 275 29.74 -8.45 -8.62
N LYS A 276 29.14 -9.45 -9.25
CA LYS A 276 28.61 -9.39 -10.61
C LYS A 276 27.10 -9.56 -10.58
N LEU A 277 26.36 -8.71 -11.28
CA LEU A 277 24.90 -8.80 -11.39
C LEU A 277 24.50 -8.69 -12.85
N ILE A 278 23.78 -9.70 -13.36
CA ILE A 278 23.21 -9.64 -14.71
C ILE A 278 21.95 -8.78 -14.68
N PHE A 279 21.77 -7.96 -15.72
CA PHE A 279 20.66 -7.02 -15.79
C PHE A 279 19.30 -7.70 -15.71
N LYS A 280 19.14 -8.86 -16.38
CA LYS A 280 17.95 -9.70 -16.29
C LYS A 280 17.61 -10.09 -14.85
N ASP A 281 18.59 -10.55 -14.08
CA ASP A 281 18.39 -10.95 -12.67
C ASP A 281 17.93 -9.76 -11.83
N PHE A 282 18.48 -8.56 -12.08
CA PHE A 282 18.05 -7.33 -11.41
C PHE A 282 16.61 -6.93 -11.75
N LYS A 283 16.22 -7.01 -13.02
CA LYS A 283 14.84 -6.80 -13.47
C LYS A 283 13.88 -7.79 -12.80
N ASN A 284 14.21 -9.08 -12.82
CA ASN A 284 13.42 -10.16 -12.22
C ASN A 284 13.23 -9.92 -10.72
N TYR A 285 14.27 -9.47 -10.01
CA TYR A 285 14.21 -9.13 -8.61
C TYR A 285 13.24 -7.96 -8.32
N CYS A 286 13.37 -6.86 -9.06
CA CYS A 286 12.47 -5.72 -8.92
C CYS A 286 11.02 -6.10 -9.23
N CYS A 287 10.79 -6.90 -10.29
CA CYS A 287 9.47 -7.39 -10.63
C CYS A 287 8.89 -8.31 -9.54
N ALA A 288 9.69 -9.21 -8.99
CA ALA A 288 9.29 -10.08 -7.87
C ALA A 288 8.89 -9.28 -6.63
N LEU A 289 9.65 -8.23 -6.29
CA LEU A 289 9.30 -7.34 -5.19
C LEU A 289 7.99 -6.60 -5.46
N SER A 290 7.77 -6.09 -6.69
CA SER A 290 6.53 -5.44 -7.09
C SER A 290 5.32 -6.37 -6.98
N ARG A 291 5.46 -7.66 -7.34
CA ARG A 291 4.41 -8.69 -7.12
C ARG A 291 4.11 -8.94 -5.64
N GLY A 292 5.08 -8.69 -4.76
CA GLY A 292 4.89 -8.79 -3.31
C GLY A 292 4.14 -7.60 -2.69
N THR A 293 3.71 -6.62 -3.50
CA THR A 293 3.06 -5.42 -2.97
C THR A 293 1.57 -5.60 -2.71
N PHE A 294 1.05 -4.78 -1.80
CA PHE A 294 -0.39 -4.72 -1.54
C PHE A 294 -1.19 -4.26 -2.75
N ALA A 295 -0.68 -3.26 -3.49
CA ALA A 295 -1.32 -2.78 -4.70
C ALA A 295 -1.46 -3.90 -5.75
N TYR A 296 -0.38 -4.67 -5.99
CA TYR A 296 -0.47 -5.84 -6.87
C TYR A 296 -1.48 -6.88 -6.36
N SER A 297 -1.46 -7.19 -5.06
CA SER A 297 -2.39 -8.16 -4.46
C SER A 297 -3.85 -7.78 -4.72
N TRP A 298 -4.20 -6.51 -4.55
CA TRP A 298 -5.55 -6.01 -4.84
C TRP A 298 -5.90 -6.08 -6.32
N ALA A 299 -4.99 -5.64 -7.18
CA ALA A 299 -5.20 -5.68 -8.62
C ALA A 299 -5.45 -7.11 -9.13
N ASN A 300 -4.70 -8.08 -8.59
CA ASN A 300 -4.81 -9.49 -8.92
C ASN A 300 -6.08 -10.14 -8.35
N ILE A 301 -6.39 -9.90 -7.07
CA ILE A 301 -7.54 -10.55 -6.40
C ILE A 301 -8.89 -10.03 -6.95
N PHE A 302 -8.99 -8.72 -7.18
CA PHE A 302 -10.27 -8.08 -7.53
C PHE A 302 -10.37 -7.67 -9.00
N ASN A 303 -9.32 -7.89 -9.80
CA ASN A 303 -9.26 -7.51 -11.21
C ASN A 303 -9.58 -6.01 -11.44
N ILE A 304 -9.05 -5.15 -10.58
CA ILE A 304 -9.15 -3.69 -10.67
C ILE A 304 -7.77 -3.07 -10.93
N ILE A 305 -7.73 -1.80 -11.32
CA ILE A 305 -6.48 -1.05 -11.30
C ILE A 305 -6.18 -0.63 -9.86
N ALA A 306 -4.96 -0.90 -9.41
CA ALA A 306 -4.45 -0.39 -8.14
C ALA A 306 -3.25 0.52 -8.36
N TYR A 307 -3.22 1.66 -7.70
CA TYR A 307 -2.08 2.57 -7.70
C TYR A 307 -1.33 2.48 -6.38
N GLY A 308 -0.01 2.36 -6.48
CA GLY A 308 0.85 2.25 -5.30
C GLY A 308 2.28 2.64 -5.59
N ALA A 309 3.07 2.85 -4.54
CA ALA A 309 4.46 3.21 -4.69
C ALA A 309 5.25 2.08 -5.37
N LEU A 310 6.21 2.43 -6.21
CA LEU A 310 7.19 1.47 -6.74
C LEU A 310 8.14 1.05 -5.61
N VAL A 311 8.54 -0.22 -5.56
CA VAL A 311 9.45 -0.68 -4.51
C VAL A 311 10.78 0.05 -4.62
N GLY A 312 11.29 0.57 -3.50
CA GLY A 312 12.44 1.48 -3.49
C GLY A 312 12.05 2.95 -3.70
N THR A 313 10.79 3.32 -3.51
CA THR A 313 10.38 4.73 -3.50
C THR A 313 9.85 5.17 -2.16
N ASP A 314 10.06 6.44 -1.82
CA ASP A 314 9.40 7.11 -0.72
C ASP A 314 8.45 8.20 -1.25
N SER A 315 7.50 8.59 -0.41
CA SER A 315 6.54 9.63 -0.70
C SER A 315 6.69 10.79 0.29
N GLY A 316 6.45 11.99 -0.21
CA GLY A 316 6.33 13.20 0.61
C GLY A 316 4.93 13.79 0.55
N TYR A 317 4.77 14.87 1.31
CA TYR A 317 3.55 15.67 1.34
C TYR A 317 3.79 17.00 0.63
N THR A 318 2.82 17.44 -0.15
CA THR A 318 2.84 18.76 -0.78
C THR A 318 1.47 19.44 -0.65
N LYS A 319 1.44 20.75 -0.85
CA LYS A 319 0.19 21.52 -0.94
C LYS A 319 0.09 22.16 -2.32
N ILE A 320 -1.02 21.92 -3.00
CA ILE A 320 -1.31 22.52 -4.32
C ILE A 320 -2.65 23.25 -4.17
N ALA A 321 -2.66 24.57 -4.42
CA ALA A 321 -3.84 25.41 -4.24
C ALA A 321 -4.52 25.27 -2.86
N GLY A 322 -3.73 25.07 -1.80
CA GLY A 322 -4.23 24.91 -0.42
C GLY A 322 -4.69 23.49 -0.05
N GLU A 323 -4.77 22.57 -1.02
CA GLU A 323 -5.17 21.19 -0.83
C GLU A 323 -3.95 20.29 -0.54
N ASN A 324 -4.12 19.26 0.29
CA ASN A 324 -3.03 18.35 0.67
C ASN A 324 -2.93 17.20 -0.33
N TYR A 325 -1.71 16.93 -0.80
CA TYR A 325 -1.41 15.88 -1.76
C TYR A 325 -0.22 15.03 -1.30
N MET A 326 -0.30 13.74 -1.59
CA MET A 326 0.82 12.81 -1.47
C MET A 326 1.40 12.55 -2.86
N GLN A 327 2.72 12.50 -2.95
CA GLN A 327 3.43 12.18 -4.18
C GLN A 327 4.73 11.44 -3.86
N ILE A 328 5.20 10.62 -4.79
CA ILE A 328 6.55 10.07 -4.72
C ILE A 328 7.56 11.21 -4.76
N ASN A 329 8.65 11.08 -4.01
CA ASN A 329 9.71 12.08 -3.97
C ASN A 329 10.31 12.28 -5.37
N PRO A 330 10.29 13.50 -5.94
CA PRO A 330 10.81 13.78 -7.29
C PRO A 330 12.29 13.42 -7.48
N LEU A 331 13.08 13.38 -6.39
CA LEU A 331 14.48 12.96 -6.44
C LEU A 331 14.65 11.48 -6.84
N LEU A 332 13.58 10.68 -6.74
CA LEU A 332 13.55 9.27 -7.13
C LEU A 332 13.06 9.03 -8.57
N SER A 333 12.98 10.09 -9.39
CA SER A 333 12.58 10.00 -10.79
C SER A 333 13.40 8.99 -11.61
N LYS A 334 14.70 8.80 -11.32
CA LYS A 334 15.52 7.75 -11.96
C LYS A 334 15.01 6.34 -11.65
N THR A 335 14.58 6.09 -10.42
CA THR A 335 13.95 4.83 -10.02
C THR A 335 12.64 4.63 -10.77
N VAL A 336 11.77 5.65 -10.81
CA VAL A 336 10.50 5.59 -11.55
C VAL A 336 10.74 5.30 -13.04
N LYS A 337 11.71 5.99 -13.66
CA LYS A 337 12.11 5.77 -15.06
C LYS A 337 12.64 4.36 -15.30
N PHE A 338 13.39 3.79 -14.36
CA PHE A 338 13.83 2.40 -14.47
C PHE A 338 12.65 1.44 -14.58
N TYR A 339 11.67 1.55 -13.69
CA TYR A 339 10.48 0.68 -13.73
C TYR A 339 9.68 0.88 -15.02
N LYS A 340 9.52 2.13 -15.47
CA LYS A 340 8.83 2.43 -16.73
C LYS A 340 9.55 1.83 -17.94
N ASN A 341 10.85 2.10 -18.07
CA ASN A 341 11.61 1.79 -19.29
C ASN A 341 12.00 0.31 -19.39
N TYR A 342 12.20 -0.37 -18.26
CA TYR A 342 12.72 -1.74 -18.24
C TYR A 342 11.73 -2.78 -17.73
N LEU A 343 10.67 -2.37 -17.02
CA LEU A 343 9.67 -3.26 -16.45
C LEU A 343 8.24 -2.96 -16.92
N GLY A 344 8.08 -2.01 -17.86
CA GLY A 344 6.80 -1.71 -18.50
C GLY A 344 5.80 -0.92 -17.66
N PHE A 345 6.15 -0.52 -16.43
CA PHE A 345 5.21 0.14 -15.54
C PHE A 345 4.70 1.46 -16.12
N SER A 346 3.38 1.63 -16.09
CA SER A 346 2.74 2.93 -16.22
C SER A 346 2.66 3.62 -14.86
N THR A 347 2.61 4.95 -14.87
CA THR A 347 2.37 5.74 -13.66
C THR A 347 1.01 6.43 -13.73
N ASP A 348 0.50 6.83 -12.57
CA ASP A 348 -0.75 7.55 -12.47
C ASP A 348 -0.80 8.81 -13.34
N LYS A 349 -2.00 9.13 -13.80
CA LYS A 349 -2.26 10.31 -14.64
C LYS A 349 -2.33 11.62 -13.84
N GLU A 350 -2.30 11.53 -12.51
CA GLU A 350 -2.36 12.71 -11.63
C GLU A 350 -0.99 13.32 -11.35
N GLY A 351 0.09 12.71 -11.87
CA GLY A 351 1.45 13.20 -11.72
C GLY A 351 2.08 12.87 -10.37
N GLY A 352 1.46 12.01 -9.56
CA GLY A 352 2.00 11.56 -8.28
C GLY A 352 3.19 10.60 -8.39
N MET A 353 3.44 10.08 -9.60
CA MET A 353 4.44 9.06 -9.95
C MET A 353 4.24 7.72 -9.24
N TYR A 354 3.02 7.42 -8.79
CA TYR A 354 2.62 6.11 -8.31
C TYR A 354 2.47 5.15 -9.50
N ALA A 355 2.88 3.91 -9.31
CA ALA A 355 2.76 2.88 -10.34
C ALA A 355 1.33 2.35 -10.47
N GLU A 356 0.93 2.07 -11.70
CA GLU A 356 -0.29 1.35 -12.05
C GLU A 356 -0.02 -0.17 -11.98
N TYR A 357 -0.72 -0.86 -11.08
CA TYR A 357 -0.72 -2.30 -10.92
C TYR A 357 -2.00 -2.90 -11.51
N LYS A 358 -1.86 -4.02 -12.23
CA LYS A 358 -2.94 -4.76 -12.89
C LYS A 358 -2.89 -6.24 -12.51
N ASN A 359 -3.91 -7.00 -12.89
CA ASN A 359 -4.03 -8.45 -12.69
C ASN A 359 -2.93 -9.28 -13.38
N LYS A 360 -2.05 -8.64 -14.16
CA LYS A 360 -0.75 -9.15 -14.57
C LYS A 360 0.19 -7.97 -14.71
N LEU A 361 1.44 -8.10 -14.28
CA LEU A 361 2.47 -7.11 -14.54
C LEU A 361 3.13 -7.35 -15.89
N ASP A 362 3.47 -6.27 -16.57
CA ASP A 362 4.18 -6.32 -17.85
C ASP A 362 5.59 -6.91 -17.74
N CYS A 363 6.13 -7.00 -16.51
CA CYS A 363 7.41 -7.61 -16.21
C CYS A 363 7.34 -9.10 -15.85
N GLU A 364 6.16 -9.73 -15.94
CA GLU A 364 6.01 -11.17 -15.76
C GLU A 364 6.62 -11.94 -16.95
N PRO A 365 7.37 -13.04 -16.69
CA PRO A 365 8.00 -13.85 -17.72
C PRO A 365 7.01 -14.63 -18.59
#